data_AF-A0A4D6NMY6-F1
#
_entry.id   AF-A0A4D6NMY6-F1
#
_cell.length_a   1.000
_cell.length_b   1.000
_cell.length_c   1.000
_cell.angle_alpha   90.00
_cell.angle_beta   90.00
_cell.angle_gamma   90.00
#
_symmetry.space_group_name_H-M   'P 1'
#
loop_
_entity.id
_entity.type
_entity.pdbx_description
1 polymer ?
#
loop_
_entity_poly.entity_id
_entity_poly.type
_entity_poly.pdbx_seq_one_letter_code
_entity_poly.pdbx_strand_id
1 'polypeptide(L)'
;MASFRKVAINVYRVINSNKATIATFTNPANTLRPFFGYSRFTPFSSHTQTPSQEIDLSNEESKRRLFNQLLYRSKQRGFLELDLVLGKWVEENIHTLDENRIKALIYVLDLENPDLWKWISGQEQPPESVSTNPVFAAVHERVMKNLNSHSAPEVRATPGQPWVRGWDDIKKGQDGPVSGNQ
;
A
#
# COMPACT_ATOMS: atom_id res chain seq x y z
N MET A 1 26.83 -49.01 -4.59
CA MET A 1 26.15 -47.82 -4.04
C MET A 1 27.21 -46.84 -3.57
N ALA A 2 27.60 -45.89 -4.42
CA ALA A 2 28.65 -44.90 -4.12
C ALA A 2 28.01 -43.52 -3.95
N SER A 3 28.25 -42.91 -2.79
CA SER A 3 27.71 -41.62 -2.34
C SER A 3 28.55 -40.48 -2.91
N PHE A 4 27.94 -39.59 -3.68
CA PHE A 4 28.56 -38.36 -4.18
C PHE A 4 28.13 -37.17 -3.31
N ARG A 5 29.05 -36.68 -2.48
CA ARG A 5 28.89 -35.40 -1.76
C ARG A 5 29.19 -34.25 -2.72
N LYS A 6 28.20 -33.38 -2.94
CA LYS A 6 28.35 -32.14 -3.72
C LYS A 6 29.04 -31.07 -2.87
N VAL A 7 30.16 -30.53 -3.35
CA VAL A 7 30.89 -29.40 -2.76
C VAL A 7 30.43 -28.13 -3.47
N ALA A 8 29.95 -27.14 -2.71
CA ALA A 8 29.62 -25.80 -3.22
C ALA A 8 30.87 -24.92 -3.18
N ILE A 9 31.32 -24.44 -4.34
CA ILE A 9 32.40 -23.46 -4.46
C ILE A 9 31.75 -22.08 -4.51
N ASN A 10 31.95 -21.30 -3.45
CA ASN A 10 31.51 -19.90 -3.36
C ASN A 10 32.64 -19.01 -3.88
N VAL A 11 32.47 -18.44 -5.07
CA VAL A 11 33.47 -17.55 -5.70
C VAL A 11 33.14 -16.11 -5.31
N TYR A 12 33.89 -15.55 -4.37
CA TYR A 12 33.83 -14.12 -4.07
C TYR A 12 34.57 -13.33 -5.16
N ARG A 13 33.85 -12.39 -5.76
CA ARG A 13 34.30 -11.50 -6.84
C ARG A 13 35.26 -10.44 -6.27
N VAL A 14 36.51 -10.50 -6.72
CA VAL A 14 37.60 -9.57 -6.39
C VAL A 14 37.34 -8.19 -7.02
N ILE A 15 37.39 -7.12 -6.20
CA ILE A 15 37.37 -5.73 -6.67
C ILE A 15 38.82 -5.27 -6.85
N ASN A 16 39.17 -4.93 -8.09
CA ASN A 16 40.45 -4.36 -8.48
C ASN A 16 40.40 -2.83 -8.29
N SER A 17 41.30 -2.26 -7.49
CA SER A 17 41.47 -0.81 -7.35
C SER A 17 42.91 -0.45 -7.69
N ASN A 18 43.08 0.21 -8.83
CA ASN A 18 44.36 0.69 -9.33
C ASN A 18 44.96 1.76 -8.40
N LYS A 19 46.25 1.59 -8.11
CA LYS A 19 47.08 2.44 -7.26
C LYS A 19 47.61 3.60 -8.12
N ALA A 20 47.21 4.84 -7.83
CA ALA A 20 47.81 6.03 -8.43
C ALA A 20 48.66 6.78 -7.40
N THR A 21 49.95 6.87 -7.71
CA THR A 21 51.02 7.61 -7.04
C THR A 21 50.86 9.11 -7.27
N ILE A 22 50.88 9.93 -6.23
CA ILE A 22 51.14 11.37 -6.35
C ILE A 22 52.27 11.74 -5.39
N ALA A 23 53.29 12.36 -5.96
CA ALA A 23 54.56 12.71 -5.36
C ALA A 23 54.45 13.85 -4.34
N THR A 24 55.35 13.78 -3.37
CA THR A 24 55.68 14.76 -2.35
C THR A 24 56.29 16.03 -2.94
N PHE A 25 55.75 17.20 -2.57
CA PHE A 25 56.51 18.44 -2.52
C PHE A 25 56.40 19.07 -1.11
N THR A 26 57.58 19.45 -0.63
CA THR A 26 57.97 20.08 0.63
C THR A 26 57.41 21.52 0.70
N ASN A 27 57.05 22.17 1.82
CA ASN A 27 57.83 22.55 3.00
C ASN A 27 56.92 23.35 4.01
N PRO A 28 57.40 23.84 5.18
CA PRO A 28 56.77 23.56 6.47
C PRO A 28 56.07 24.73 7.20
N ALA A 29 55.43 24.35 8.32
CA ALA A 29 55.13 25.13 9.51
C ALA A 29 54.05 26.22 9.42
N ASN A 30 52.82 25.84 9.83
CA ASN A 30 52.11 26.59 10.86
C ASN A 30 51.13 25.66 11.59
N THR A 31 51.44 25.43 12.86
CA THR A 31 50.59 24.79 13.85
C THR A 31 49.49 25.77 14.26
N LEU A 32 48.22 25.33 14.26
CA LEU A 32 47.33 25.26 15.44
C LEU A 32 45.83 25.31 15.06
N ARG A 33 45.13 24.27 15.57
CA ARG A 33 43.67 24.06 15.75
C ARG A 33 42.88 23.47 14.57
N PRO A 34 42.38 22.22 14.69
CA PRO A 34 41.27 21.78 13.87
C PRO A 34 39.99 22.37 14.48
N PHE A 35 39.47 23.42 13.88
CA PHE A 35 38.02 23.61 13.90
C PHE A 35 37.44 22.45 13.09
N PHE A 36 36.66 21.59 13.73
CA PHE A 36 35.82 20.60 13.06
C PHE A 36 34.79 21.36 12.20
N GLY A 37 35.24 21.79 11.02
CA GLY A 37 34.39 22.32 9.97
C GLY A 37 33.71 21.13 9.31
N TYR A 38 32.56 20.75 9.85
CA TYR A 38 31.62 19.90 9.13
C TYR A 38 31.33 20.59 7.79
N SER A 39 31.91 20.06 6.74
CA SER A 39 31.50 20.36 5.37
C SER A 39 30.01 20.04 5.29
N ARG A 40 29.18 21.09 5.17
CA ARG A 40 27.77 20.95 4.80
C ARG A 40 27.70 20.47 3.36
N PHE A 41 27.93 19.19 3.15
CA PHE A 41 27.42 18.48 1.99
C PHE A 41 26.01 18.04 2.32
N THR A 42 25.03 18.86 1.95
CA THR A 42 23.65 18.41 1.81
C THR A 42 23.45 17.98 0.36
N PRO A 43 23.40 16.69 0.02
CA PRO A 43 22.86 16.25 -1.26
C PRO A 43 21.38 15.93 -1.06
N PHE A 44 20.61 16.84 -0.47
CA PHE A 44 19.16 16.77 -0.59
C PHE A 44 18.76 17.79 -1.64
N SER A 45 18.95 17.39 -2.90
CA SER A 45 18.26 18.04 -3.99
C SER A 45 16.79 17.70 -3.80
N SER A 46 16.05 18.59 -3.14
CA SER A 46 14.61 18.51 -3.01
C SER A 46 14.01 18.74 -4.39
N HIS A 47 14.09 17.72 -5.24
CA HIS A 47 13.25 17.67 -6.40
C HIS A 47 11.85 17.36 -5.90
N THR A 48 11.10 18.41 -5.59
CA THR A 48 9.64 18.35 -5.52
C THR A 48 9.13 18.15 -6.96
N GLN A 49 9.46 17.01 -7.57
CA GLN A 49 8.56 16.42 -8.54
C GLN A 49 7.34 16.02 -7.72
N THR A 50 6.35 16.91 -7.64
CA THR A 50 4.98 16.44 -7.74
C THR A 50 4.96 15.52 -8.96
N PRO A 51 4.82 14.20 -8.83
CA PRO A 51 4.63 13.37 -9.99
C PRO A 51 3.26 13.78 -10.52
N SER A 52 3.24 14.65 -11.54
CA SER A 52 2.07 14.76 -12.38
C SER A 52 1.81 13.34 -12.86
N GLN A 53 0.71 12.74 -12.39
CA GLN A 53 0.28 11.41 -12.80
C GLN A 53 -0.19 11.48 -14.26
N GLU A 54 0.75 11.73 -15.16
CA GLU A 54 0.58 11.53 -16.59
C GLU A 54 0.64 10.03 -16.81
N ILE A 55 -0.54 9.42 -16.84
CA ILE A 55 -0.68 8.01 -17.14
C ILE A 55 -0.48 7.88 -18.65
N ASP A 56 0.73 7.51 -19.05
CA ASP A 56 1.01 7.16 -20.45
C ASP A 56 0.47 5.76 -20.75
N LEU A 57 -0.74 5.68 -21.31
CA LEU A 57 -1.31 4.44 -21.82
C LEU A 57 -0.87 4.09 -23.25
N SER A 58 -0.11 4.95 -23.93
CA SER A 58 0.29 4.73 -25.34
C SER A 58 1.31 3.60 -25.48
N ASN A 59 2.16 3.42 -24.47
CA ASN A 59 3.13 2.33 -24.43
C ASN A 59 2.58 1.10 -23.70
N GLU A 60 2.45 -0.01 -24.42
CA GLU A 60 1.99 -1.30 -23.88
C GLU A 60 2.84 -1.79 -22.70
N GLU A 61 4.15 -1.55 -22.70
CA GLU A 61 5.01 -1.97 -21.59
C GLU A 61 4.76 -1.14 -20.33
N SER A 62 4.60 0.18 -20.47
CA SER A 62 4.25 1.09 -19.37
C SER A 62 2.90 0.72 -18.77
N LYS A 63 1.90 0.45 -19.61
CA LYS A 63 0.56 0.01 -19.19
C LYS A 63 0.61 -1.28 -18.37
N ARG A 64 1.34 -2.30 -18.83
CA ARG A 64 1.50 -3.56 -18.10
C ARG A 64 2.15 -3.37 -16.73
N ARG A 65 3.20 -2.55 -16.66
CA ARG A 65 3.88 -2.24 -15.38
C ARG A 65 2.94 -1.56 -14.41
N LEU A 66 2.18 -0.56 -14.88
CA LEU A 66 1.18 0.15 -14.08
C LEU A 66 0.08 -0.79 -13.58
N PHE A 67 -0.44 -1.66 -14.44
CA PHE A 67 -1.49 -2.61 -14.05
C PHE A 67 -0.99 -3.59 -12.99
N ASN A 68 0.21 -4.14 -13.15
CA ASN A 68 0.82 -5.01 -12.16
C ASN A 68 1.05 -4.29 -10.83
N GLN A 69 1.47 -3.03 -10.87
CA GLN A 69 1.66 -2.21 -9.67
C GLN A 69 0.35 -1.96 -8.93
N LEU A 70 -0.73 -1.62 -9.64
CA LEU A 70 -2.06 -1.41 -9.03
C LEU A 70 -2.62 -2.70 -8.44
N LEU A 71 -2.51 -3.80 -9.18
CA LEU A 71 -2.96 -5.12 -8.72
C LEU A 71 -2.20 -5.52 -7.44
N TYR A 72 -0.88 -5.34 -7.42
CA TYR A 72 -0.07 -5.61 -6.24
C TYR A 72 -0.46 -4.72 -5.05
N ARG A 73 -0.58 -3.41 -5.26
CA ARG A 73 -0.97 -2.44 -4.21
C ARG A 73 -2.39 -2.70 -3.67
N SER A 74 -3.28 -3.28 -4.48
CA SER A 74 -4.62 -3.67 -4.05
C SER A 74 -4.67 -4.94 -3.19
N LYS A 75 -3.63 -5.78 -3.27
CA LYS A 75 -3.56 -7.09 -2.58
C LYS A 75 -2.62 -7.12 -1.38
N GLN A 76 -1.79 -6.09 -1.19
CA GLN A 76 -0.74 -6.07 -0.15
C GLN A 76 -0.89 -4.88 0.80
N ARG A 77 -2.06 -4.75 1.43
CA ARG A 77 -2.33 -3.68 2.40
C ARG A 77 -2.13 -4.11 3.85
N GLY A 78 -2.10 -5.42 4.10
CA GLY A 78 -2.02 -5.98 5.46
C GLY A 78 -3.38 -6.12 6.12
N PHE A 79 -4.47 -5.95 5.37
CA PHE A 79 -5.84 -6.17 5.84
C PHE A 79 -6.53 -7.15 4.88
N LEU A 80 -6.59 -8.43 5.28
CA LEU A 80 -6.94 -9.52 4.38
C LEU A 80 -8.33 -9.34 3.75
N GLU A 81 -9.29 -8.86 4.52
CA GLU A 81 -10.66 -8.62 4.10
C GLU A 81 -10.72 -7.57 2.99
N LEU A 82 -9.98 -6.47 3.18
CA LEU A 82 -9.87 -5.40 2.19
C LEU A 82 -9.13 -5.88 0.95
N ASP A 83 -8.04 -6.62 1.12
CA ASP A 83 -7.22 -7.19 0.04
C ASP A 83 -8.03 -8.17 -0.83
N LEU A 84 -8.91 -8.98 -0.23
CA LEU A 84 -9.80 -9.88 -0.97
C LEU A 84 -10.86 -9.12 -1.77
N VAL A 85 -11.49 -8.11 -1.16
CA VAL A 85 -12.55 -7.33 -1.81
C VAL A 85 -11.97 -6.47 -2.95
N LEU A 86 -10.97 -5.64 -2.66
CA LEU A 86 -10.36 -4.76 -3.64
C LEU A 86 -9.55 -5.54 -4.67
N GLY A 87 -8.73 -6.50 -4.24
CA GLY A 87 -7.88 -7.28 -5.12
C GLY A 87 -8.70 -8.04 -6.17
N LYS A 88 -9.82 -8.65 -5.77
CA LYS A 88 -10.72 -9.34 -6.70
C LYS A 88 -11.45 -8.37 -7.63
N TRP A 89 -11.86 -7.21 -7.14
CA TRP A 89 -12.50 -6.20 -7.98
C TRP A 89 -11.53 -5.63 -9.03
N VAL A 90 -10.31 -5.29 -8.61
CA VAL A 90 -9.28 -4.77 -9.51
C VAL A 90 -8.91 -5.82 -10.56
N GLU A 91 -8.69 -7.07 -10.18
CA GLU A 91 -8.34 -8.15 -11.12
C GLU A 91 -9.37 -8.32 -12.25
N GLU A 92 -10.66 -8.23 -11.93
CA GLU A 92 -11.74 -8.36 -12.91
C GLU A 92 -11.92 -7.13 -13.80
N ASN A 93 -11.62 -5.93 -13.30
CA ASN A 93 -11.93 -4.67 -13.99
C ASN A 93 -10.71 -3.98 -14.63
N ILE A 94 -9.48 -4.28 -14.22
CA ILE A 94 -8.28 -3.52 -14.60
C ILE A 94 -8.07 -3.41 -16.11
N HIS A 95 -8.50 -4.42 -16.87
CA HIS A 95 -8.37 -4.45 -18.33
C HIS A 95 -9.41 -3.57 -19.06
N THR A 96 -10.52 -3.21 -18.41
CA THR A 96 -11.62 -2.45 -18.98
C THR A 96 -11.70 -1.00 -18.47
N LEU A 97 -10.82 -0.58 -17.56
CA LEU A 97 -10.84 0.76 -16.99
C LEU A 97 -10.23 1.81 -17.94
N ASP A 98 -10.92 2.94 -18.06
CA ASP A 98 -10.41 4.16 -18.71
C ASP A 98 -9.37 4.88 -17.83
N GLU A 99 -8.57 5.78 -18.42
CA GLU A 99 -7.57 6.60 -17.72
C GLU A 99 -8.12 7.32 -16.49
N ASN A 100 -9.31 7.93 -16.62
CA ASN A 100 -9.97 8.65 -15.54
C ASN A 100 -10.32 7.72 -14.38
N ARG A 101 -10.75 6.49 -14.69
CA ARG A 101 -11.07 5.48 -13.68
C ARG A 101 -9.80 4.90 -13.06
N ILE A 102 -8.71 4.80 -13.80
CA ILE A 102 -7.41 4.40 -13.25
C ILE A 102 -6.92 5.46 -12.26
N LYS A 103 -7.02 6.76 -12.58
CA LYS A 103 -6.72 7.85 -11.62
C LYS A 103 -7.60 7.76 -10.38
N ALA A 104 -8.89 7.50 -10.58
CA ALA A 104 -9.84 7.32 -9.50
C ALA A 104 -9.49 6.10 -8.62
N LEU A 105 -9.03 5.00 -9.21
CA LEU A 105 -8.54 3.82 -8.50
C LEU A 105 -7.27 4.13 -7.70
N ILE A 106 -6.31 4.85 -8.29
CA ILE A 106 -5.10 5.28 -7.57
C ILE A 106 -5.49 6.11 -6.34
N TYR A 107 -6.41 7.06 -6.50
CA TYR A 107 -6.91 7.86 -5.39
C TYR A 107 -7.51 6.99 -4.27
N VAL A 108 -8.37 6.02 -4.61
CA VAL A 108 -8.93 5.08 -3.62
C VAL A 108 -7.82 4.26 -2.95
N LEU A 109 -6.80 3.87 -3.72
CA LEU A 109 -5.65 3.13 -3.22
C LEU A 109 -4.66 3.98 -2.39
N ASP A 110 -4.86 5.29 -2.29
CA ASP A 110 -4.04 6.16 -1.42
C ASP A 110 -4.73 6.47 -0.09
N LEU A 111 -6.00 6.07 0.08
CA LEU A 111 -6.75 6.21 1.32
C LEU A 111 -6.25 5.25 2.41
N GLU A 112 -6.43 5.66 3.66
CA GLU A 112 -6.09 4.86 4.83
C GLU A 112 -6.97 3.60 4.93
N ASN A 113 -6.33 2.45 5.21
CA ASN A 113 -7.01 1.16 5.30
C ASN A 113 -8.17 1.09 6.30
N PRO A 114 -8.06 1.57 7.56
CA PRO A 114 -9.14 1.45 8.53
C PRO A 114 -10.39 2.23 8.11
N ASP A 115 -10.20 3.45 7.63
CA ASP A 115 -11.29 4.32 7.18
C ASP A 115 -11.94 3.77 5.90
N LEU A 116 -11.12 3.34 4.95
CA LEU A 116 -11.60 2.72 3.72
C LEU A 116 -12.47 1.49 4.00
N TRP A 117 -12.07 0.64 4.95
CA TRP A 117 -12.84 -0.53 5.34
C TRP A 117 -14.19 -0.16 5.98
N LYS A 118 -14.20 0.84 6.88
CA LYS A 118 -15.44 1.32 7.51
C LYS A 118 -16.44 1.83 6.49
N TRP A 119 -15.97 2.55 5.47
CA TRP A 119 -16.84 3.05 4.41
C TRP A 119 -17.33 1.94 3.48
N ILE A 120 -16.45 1.01 3.07
CA ILE A 120 -16.82 -0.11 2.18
C ILE A 120 -17.83 -1.05 2.84
N SER A 121 -17.70 -1.27 4.15
CA SER A 121 -18.61 -2.13 4.92
C SER A 121 -19.92 -1.44 5.34
N GLY A 122 -20.07 -0.14 5.05
CA GLY A 122 -21.27 0.64 5.41
C GLY A 122 -21.38 1.00 6.90
N GLN A 123 -20.28 0.92 7.65
CA GLN A 123 -20.25 1.29 9.07
C GLN A 123 -20.28 2.80 9.26
N GLU A 124 -19.52 3.54 8.46
CA GLU A 124 -19.49 5.00 8.47
C GLU A 124 -19.80 5.54 7.08
N GLN A 125 -20.38 6.75 7.02
CA GLN A 125 -20.60 7.40 5.73
C GLN A 125 -19.27 7.94 5.18
N PRO A 126 -18.92 7.62 3.92
CA PRO A 126 -17.73 8.17 3.31
C PRO A 126 -17.86 9.68 3.12
N PRO A 127 -16.74 10.43 3.17
CA PRO A 127 -16.74 11.83 2.79
C PRO A 127 -17.11 11.99 1.31
N GLU A 128 -17.67 13.14 0.96
CA GLU A 128 -18.19 13.44 -0.39
C GLU A 128 -17.13 13.23 -1.49
N SER A 129 -15.86 13.54 -1.18
CA SER A 129 -14.71 13.33 -2.07
C SER A 129 -14.52 11.87 -2.48
N VAL A 130 -14.77 10.93 -1.56
CA VAL A 130 -14.65 9.49 -1.79
C VAL A 130 -15.94 8.92 -2.37
N SER A 131 -17.11 9.39 -1.91
CA SER A 131 -18.41 8.95 -2.43
C SER A 131 -18.61 9.30 -3.91
N THR A 132 -18.06 10.42 -4.36
CA THR A 132 -18.16 10.86 -5.77
C THR A 132 -17.29 10.00 -6.70
N ASN A 133 -16.33 9.26 -6.15
CA ASN A 133 -15.41 8.47 -6.94
C ASN A 133 -16.11 7.24 -7.56
N PRO A 134 -16.05 7.06 -8.89
CA PRO A 134 -16.77 5.98 -9.58
C PRO A 134 -16.24 4.58 -9.24
N VAL A 135 -14.95 4.46 -8.91
CA VAL A 135 -14.33 3.17 -8.53
C VAL A 135 -14.78 2.76 -7.15
N PHE A 136 -14.78 3.70 -6.19
CA PHE A 136 -15.27 3.44 -4.84
C PHE A 136 -16.74 3.02 -4.87
N ALA A 137 -17.59 3.75 -5.60
CA ALA A 137 -19.01 3.42 -5.74
C ALA A 137 -19.23 2.00 -6.30
N ALA A 138 -18.47 1.61 -7.33
CA ALA A 138 -18.58 0.28 -7.94
C ALA A 138 -18.13 -0.86 -6.98
N VAL A 139 -17.06 -0.64 -6.21
CA VAL A 139 -16.61 -1.59 -5.19
C VAL A 139 -17.67 -1.73 -4.09
N HIS A 140 -18.15 -0.60 -3.57
CA HIS A 140 -19.16 -0.55 -2.51
C HIS A 140 -20.46 -1.23 -2.96
N GLU A 141 -20.93 -0.98 -4.18
CA GLU A 141 -22.11 -1.65 -4.75
C GLU A 141 -21.94 -3.18 -4.77
N ARG A 142 -20.77 -3.67 -5.21
CA ARG A 142 -20.48 -5.11 -5.24
C ARG A 142 -20.52 -5.72 -3.83
N VAL A 143 -19.96 -5.04 -2.84
CA VAL A 143 -19.96 -5.50 -1.44
C VAL A 143 -21.38 -5.52 -0.89
N MET A 144 -22.15 -4.45 -1.09
CA MET A 144 -23.54 -4.38 -0.62
C MET A 144 -24.43 -5.42 -1.30
N LYS A 145 -24.23 -5.69 -2.59
CA LYS A 145 -24.92 -6.78 -3.29
C LYS A 145 -24.59 -8.15 -2.68
N ASN A 146 -23.32 -8.40 -2.38
CA ASN A 146 -22.88 -9.65 -1.75
C ASN A 146 -23.46 -9.81 -0.33
N LEU A 147 -23.50 -8.73 0.45
CA LEU A 147 -24.09 -8.71 1.77
C LEU A 147 -25.59 -9.00 1.71
N ASN A 148 -26.29 -8.42 0.73
CA ASN A 148 -27.70 -8.65 0.51
C ASN A 148 -28.04 -10.09 0.11
N SER A 149 -27.16 -10.79 -0.60
CA SER A 149 -27.40 -12.18 -1.00
C SER A 149 -27.06 -13.20 0.08
N HIS A 150 -26.10 -12.92 0.96
CA HIS A 150 -25.57 -13.91 1.92
C HIS A 150 -25.88 -13.61 3.40
N SER A 151 -26.43 -12.44 3.73
CA SER A 151 -26.69 -12.04 5.11
C SER A 151 -28.10 -11.50 5.30
N ALA A 152 -28.83 -12.06 6.27
CA ALA A 152 -30.12 -11.54 6.70
C ALA A 152 -29.97 -10.14 7.34
N PRO A 153 -30.92 -9.21 7.14
CA PRO A 153 -30.80 -7.84 7.62
C PRO A 153 -30.68 -7.73 9.16
N GLU A 154 -31.27 -8.66 9.91
CA GLU A 154 -31.29 -8.68 11.37
C GLU A 154 -29.92 -8.97 12.00
N VAL A 155 -29.04 -9.66 11.27
CA VAL A 155 -27.71 -10.07 11.75
C VAL A 155 -26.64 -9.02 11.41
N ARG A 156 -27.01 -7.98 10.66
CA ARG A 156 -26.06 -6.95 10.22
C ARG A 156 -25.70 -5.99 11.35
N ALA A 157 -24.50 -5.44 11.25
CA ALA A 157 -24.10 -4.32 12.10
C ALA A 157 -25.00 -3.12 11.81
N THR A 158 -25.48 -2.46 12.88
CA THR A 158 -26.17 -1.18 12.76
C THR A 158 -25.22 -0.12 12.21
N PRO A 159 -25.62 0.64 11.19
CA PRO A 159 -24.80 1.73 10.67
C PRO A 159 -24.41 2.70 11.79
N GLY A 160 -23.15 3.11 11.84
CA GLY A 160 -22.61 4.04 12.84
C GLY A 160 -22.23 3.40 14.19
N GLN A 161 -22.31 2.08 14.33
CA GLN A 161 -21.87 1.37 15.55
C GLN A 161 -20.57 0.59 15.30
N PRO A 162 -19.64 0.55 16.27
CA PRO A 162 -18.38 -0.17 16.12
C PRO A 162 -18.59 -1.70 16.03
N TRP A 163 -17.66 -2.37 15.35
CA TRP A 163 -17.61 -3.82 15.14
C TRP A 163 -17.61 -4.67 16.43
N VAL A 164 -17.26 -4.07 17.57
CA VAL A 164 -17.20 -4.76 18.84
C VAL A 164 -18.57 -4.76 19.51
N ARG A 165 -19.46 -5.65 19.08
CA ARG A 165 -20.62 -6.05 19.91
C ARG A 165 -20.08 -6.83 21.10
N GLY A 166 -20.28 -6.33 22.32
CA GLY A 166 -19.99 -7.07 23.55
C GLY A 166 -18.90 -6.51 24.46
N TRP A 167 -17.89 -5.77 23.96
CA TRP A 167 -16.80 -5.29 24.82
C TRP A 167 -17.17 -4.01 25.59
N ASP A 168 -17.97 -3.15 24.97
CA ASP A 168 -18.61 -1.99 25.63
C ASP A 168 -19.97 -2.33 26.25
N ASP A 169 -20.60 -3.44 25.82
CA ASP A 169 -21.92 -3.88 26.29
C ASP A 169 -21.87 -4.58 27.67
N ILE A 170 -20.68 -4.80 28.25
CA ILE A 170 -20.50 -5.38 29.60
C ILE A 170 -21.25 -4.57 30.67
N LYS A 171 -21.56 -3.29 30.39
CA LYS A 171 -22.34 -2.42 31.28
C LYS A 171 -23.84 -2.39 31.00
N LYS A 172 -24.32 -3.05 29.95
CA LYS A 172 -25.74 -3.09 29.58
C LYS A 172 -26.36 -4.37 30.13
N GLY A 173 -26.82 -4.29 31.38
CA GLY A 173 -27.46 -5.42 32.08
C GLY A 173 -28.70 -5.96 31.36
N GLN A 174 -28.85 -7.27 31.44
CA GLN A 174 -30.09 -8.06 31.40
C GLN A 174 -30.99 -8.13 30.16
N ASP A 175 -30.79 -7.31 29.11
CA ASP A 175 -31.65 -7.33 27.90
C ASP A 175 -30.86 -7.64 26.59
N GLY A 176 -30.20 -8.79 26.53
CA GLY A 176 -29.55 -9.28 25.30
C GLY A 176 -30.52 -10.00 24.35
N PRO A 177 -30.33 -9.94 23.02
CA PRO A 177 -31.19 -10.64 22.06
C PRO A 177 -31.06 -12.17 22.18
N VAL A 178 -32.20 -12.88 22.05
CA VAL A 178 -32.34 -14.33 22.27
C VAL A 178 -31.57 -15.20 21.27
N SER A 179 -31.28 -14.69 20.07
CA SER A 179 -30.59 -15.45 19.02
C SER A 179 -29.14 -14.96 18.85
N GLY A 180 -28.22 -15.60 19.56
CA GLY A 180 -26.79 -15.63 19.22
C GLY A 180 -26.39 -17.05 18.90
N ASN A 181 -25.63 -17.26 17.83
CA ASN A 181 -25.02 -18.56 17.53
C ASN A 181 -24.12 -18.95 18.70
N GLN A 182 -24.53 -19.97 19.46
CA GLN A 182 -23.70 -20.70 20.42
C GLN A 182 -22.76 -21.65 19.67
#